data_AF-A0A5J6SQ33-F1
#
_entry.id   AF-A0A5J6SQ33-F1
#
_cell.length_a   1.000
_cell.length_b   1.000
_cell.length_c   1.000
_cell.angle_alpha   90.00
_cell.angle_beta   90.00
_cell.angle_gamma   90.00
#
_symmetry.space_group_name_H-M   'P 1'
#
loop_
_entity.id
_entity.type
_entity.pdbx_description
1 polymer ?
#
loop_
_entity_poly.entity_id
_entity_poly.type
_entity_poly.pdbx_seq_one_letter_code
_entity_poly.pdbx_strand_id
1 'polypeptide(L)'
;MEAINKVEFYEGYNKPQLNNIILNDQEIKGILAILNEGKIESSFSPNTAQGDTTIYQLVLYSRELIAYIYPLFYDGNVWYWHPWDTSIISNEIKNYIKKTE
;
A
#
# COMPACT_ATOMS: atom_id res chain seq x y z
N MET A 1 2.76 -1.69 14.37
CA MET A 1 2.62 -0.41 13.64
C MET A 1 1.97 0.63 14.55
N GLU A 2 2.47 0.83 15.76
CA GLU A 2 1.96 1.90 16.63
C GLU A 2 2.72 3.19 16.34
N ALA A 3 2.01 4.32 16.32
CA ALA A 3 2.52 5.67 16.07
C ALA A 3 2.88 6.07 14.62
N ILE A 4 2.17 5.57 13.59
CA ILE A 4 2.23 6.17 12.24
C ILE A 4 1.49 7.52 12.25
N ASN A 5 2.13 8.58 11.74
CA ASN A 5 1.58 9.95 11.70
C ASN A 5 1.53 10.56 10.29
N LYS A 6 2.19 9.94 9.31
CA LYS A 6 2.12 10.32 7.91
C LYS A 6 2.23 9.09 7.03
N VAL A 7 1.43 9.06 5.98
CA VAL A 7 1.47 8.02 4.93
C VAL A 7 1.67 8.70 3.59
N GLU A 8 2.57 8.16 2.78
CA GLU A 8 2.77 8.61 1.40
C GLU A 8 2.59 7.43 0.44
N PHE A 9 1.90 7.69 -0.65
CA PHE A 9 1.75 6.75 -1.76
C PHE A 9 2.51 7.25 -2.96
N TYR A 10 3.31 6.38 -3.55
CA TYR A 10 3.99 6.62 -4.80
C TYR A 10 3.60 5.57 -5.84
N GLU A 11 3.68 5.92 -7.11
CA GLU A 11 3.51 5.01 -8.24
C GLU A 11 4.82 4.80 -8.99
N GLY A 12 5.14 3.54 -9.28
CA GLY A 12 6.37 3.11 -9.92
C GLY A 12 7.47 2.67 -8.94
N TYR A 13 8.41 1.87 -9.45
CA TYR A 13 9.52 1.31 -8.67
C TYR A 13 10.84 2.06 -8.90
N ASN A 14 11.26 2.21 -10.16
CA ASN A 14 12.56 2.81 -10.51
C ASN A 14 12.58 4.35 -10.46
N LYS A 15 11.42 4.98 -10.65
CA LYS A 15 11.22 6.43 -10.60
C LYS A 15 9.86 6.71 -9.95
N PRO A 16 9.73 6.47 -8.63
CA PRO A 16 8.46 6.61 -7.94
C PRO A 16 7.94 8.05 -8.04
N GLN A 17 6.70 8.23 -8.49
CA GLN A 17 6.02 9.51 -8.52
C GLN A 17 5.08 9.61 -7.33
N LEU A 18 5.13 10.69 -6.58
CA LEU A 18 4.25 10.89 -5.43
C LEU A 18 2.81 11.05 -5.93
N ASN A 19 1.92 10.16 -5.49
CA ASN A 19 0.51 10.19 -5.80
C ASN A 19 -0.31 10.88 -4.71
N ASN A 20 0.03 10.67 -3.43
CA ASN A 20 -0.72 11.26 -2.32
C ASN A 20 0.10 11.33 -1.02
N ILE A 21 -0.23 12.31 -0.17
CA ILE A 21 0.25 12.44 1.21
C ILE A 21 -0.96 12.50 2.14
N ILE A 22 -0.96 11.66 3.16
CA ILE A 22 -2.05 11.54 4.13
C ILE A 22 -1.51 11.85 5.52
N LEU A 23 -2.11 12.87 6.15
CA LEU A 23 -1.80 13.35 7.49
C LEU A 23 -2.98 13.21 8.46
N ASN A 24 -4.16 12.83 7.96
CA ASN A 24 -5.36 12.69 8.76
C ASN A 24 -5.35 11.37 9.55
N ASP A 25 -5.45 11.44 10.87
CA ASP A 25 -5.40 10.26 11.75
C ASP A 25 -6.48 9.21 11.45
N GLN A 26 -7.67 9.61 11.00
CA GLN A 26 -8.74 8.66 10.64
C GLN A 26 -8.43 7.95 9.32
N GLU A 27 -7.97 8.68 8.30
CA GLU A 27 -7.53 8.10 7.03
C GLU A 27 -6.34 7.14 7.25
N ILE A 28 -5.36 7.54 8.08
CA ILE A 28 -4.21 6.68 8.45
C ILE A 28 -4.69 5.41 9.15
N LYS A 29 -5.60 5.50 10.12
CA LYS A 29 -6.16 4.32 10.78
C LYS A 29 -6.89 3.41 9.80
N GLY A 30 -7.63 3.96 8.85
CA GLY A 30 -8.30 3.19 7.79
C GLY A 30 -7.32 2.42 6.91
N ILE A 31 -6.23 3.06 6.50
CA ILE A 31 -5.16 2.41 5.71
C ILE A 31 -4.54 1.27 6.51
N LEU A 32 -4.15 1.53 7.77
CA LEU A 32 -3.54 0.50 8.62
C LEU A 32 -4.49 -0.66 8.89
N ALA A 33 -5.80 -0.41 9.02
CA ALA A 33 -6.79 -1.47 9.15
C ALA A 33 -6.82 -2.37 7.90
N ILE A 34 -6.88 -1.78 6.70
CA ILE A 34 -6.85 -2.53 5.42
C ILE A 34 -5.60 -3.41 5.33
N LEU A 35 -4.45 -2.88 5.72
CA LEU A 35 -3.17 -3.59 5.70
C LEU A 35 -3.13 -4.75 6.71
N ASN A 36 -3.66 -4.54 7.92
CA ASN A 36 -3.70 -5.55 8.98
C ASN A 36 -4.74 -6.65 8.73
N GLU A 37 -5.85 -6.32 8.08
CA GLU A 37 -6.94 -7.25 7.75
C GLU A 37 -6.65 -8.07 6.48
N GLY A 38 -5.50 -7.82 5.83
CA GLY A 38 -5.09 -8.57 4.66
C GLY A 38 -4.95 -10.06 4.94
N LYS A 39 -5.41 -10.88 3.99
CA LYS A 39 -5.37 -12.34 4.12
C LYS A 39 -4.06 -12.87 3.56
N ILE A 40 -3.31 -13.56 4.42
CA ILE A 40 -2.09 -14.26 4.01
C ILE A 40 -2.49 -15.45 3.14
N GLU A 41 -2.00 -15.46 1.91
CA GLU A 41 -2.27 -16.51 0.94
C GLU A 41 -0.92 -17.01 0.39
N SER A 42 -0.39 -18.06 1.00
CA SER A 42 0.95 -18.59 0.68
C SER A 42 1.05 -19.20 -0.72
N SER A 43 -0.07 -19.63 -1.30
CA SER A 43 -0.16 -20.11 -2.68
C SER A 43 -0.59 -19.04 -3.67
N PHE A 44 -0.68 -17.76 -3.28
CA PHE A 44 -1.08 -16.70 -4.19
C PHE A 44 -0.03 -16.49 -5.29
N SER A 45 -0.51 -16.45 -6.52
CA SER A 45 0.27 -16.04 -7.68
C SER A 45 -0.46 -14.88 -8.35
N PRO A 46 0.21 -13.74 -8.59
CA PRO A 46 -0.43 -12.58 -9.20
C PRO A 46 -0.90 -12.89 -10.62
N ASN A 47 -2.05 -12.34 -11.00
CA ASN A 47 -2.57 -12.49 -12.35
C ASN A 47 -1.85 -11.57 -13.33
N THR A 48 -0.96 -12.12 -14.15
CA THR A 48 -0.22 -11.36 -15.19
C THR A 48 -0.85 -11.44 -16.58
N ALA A 49 -2.07 -11.95 -16.70
CA ALA A 49 -2.74 -12.13 -18.00
C ALA A 49 -2.99 -10.81 -18.75
N GLN A 50 -3.04 -9.67 -18.03
CA GLN A 50 -3.23 -8.34 -18.61
C GLN A 50 -1.94 -7.51 -18.68
N GLY A 51 -0.78 -8.13 -18.42
CA GLY A 51 0.51 -7.47 -18.34
C GLY A 51 1.12 -7.53 -16.94
N ASP A 52 2.22 -6.80 -16.76
CA ASP A 52 2.90 -6.72 -15.46
C ASP A 52 2.02 -5.99 -14.42
N THR A 53 2.12 -6.43 -13.16
CA THR A 53 1.40 -5.80 -12.06
C THR A 53 1.83 -4.34 -11.88
N THR A 54 0.87 -3.45 -11.64
CA THR A 54 1.19 -2.05 -11.33
C THR A 54 1.79 -1.97 -9.92
N ILE A 55 2.95 -1.32 -9.82
CA ILE A 55 3.71 -1.20 -8.57
C ILE A 55 3.50 0.18 -7.97
N TYR A 56 3.16 0.19 -6.69
CA TYR A 56 3.10 1.37 -5.84
C TYR A 56 4.09 1.22 -4.69
N GLN A 57 4.52 2.33 -4.10
CA GLN A 57 5.26 2.34 -2.85
C GLN A 57 4.43 3.02 -1.77
N LEU A 58 4.31 2.35 -0.64
CA LEU A 58 3.70 2.86 0.57
C LEU A 58 4.81 3.24 1.55
N VAL A 59 4.86 4.51 1.95
CA VAL A 59 5.79 4.98 2.97
C VAL A 59 5.01 5.31 4.24
N LEU A 60 5.31 4.59 5.32
CA LEU A 60 4.72 4.78 6.64
C LEU A 60 5.73 5.49 7.54
N TYR A 61 5.44 6.75 7.88
CA TYR A 61 6.28 7.53 8.78
C TYR A 61 5.80 7.33 10.21
N SER A 62 6.71 6.90 11.08
CA SER A 62 6.45 6.86 12.52
C SER A 62 6.73 8.22 13.17
N ARG A 63 6.29 8.39 14.43
CA ARG A 63 6.69 9.54 15.25
C ARG A 63 8.19 9.52 15.62
N GLU A 64 8.82 8.37 15.49
CA GLU A 64 10.27 8.24 15.56
C GLU A 64 10.87 8.66 14.20
N LEU A 65 12.18 8.96 14.14
CA LEU A 65 12.85 9.34 12.88
C LEU A 65 13.02 8.16 11.90
N ILE A 66 12.07 7.22 11.89
CA ILE A 66 12.07 5.99 11.11
C ILE A 66 10.83 6.01 10.19
N ALA A 67 11.07 5.74 8.92
CA ALA A 67 10.04 5.50 7.91
C ALA A 67 10.18 4.08 7.36
N TYR A 68 9.04 3.42 7.15
CA TYR A 68 8.97 2.08 6.57
C TYR A 68 8.46 2.18 5.14
N ILE A 69 9.14 1.53 4.19
CA ILE A 69 8.76 1.52 2.79
C ILE A 69 8.32 0.10 2.44
N TYR A 70 7.10 -0.04 1.96
CA TYR A 70 6.54 -1.31 1.50
C TYR A 70 6.10 -1.19 0.05
N PRO A 71 6.42 -2.18 -0.80
CA PRO A 71 5.84 -2.25 -2.13
C PRO A 71 4.38 -2.73 -2.03
N LEU A 72 3.51 -2.05 -2.75
CA LEU A 72 2.11 -2.41 -2.98
C LEU A 72 1.94 -2.77 -4.45
N PHE A 73 1.10 -3.76 -4.73
CA PHE A 73 0.92 -4.28 -6.08
C PHE A 73 -0.56 -4.38 -6.42
N TYR A 74 -0.86 -4.12 -7.69
CA TYR A 74 -2.17 -4.36 -8.28
C TYR A 74 -2.03 -5.18 -9.55
N ASP A 75 -2.65 -6.37 -9.58
CA ASP A 75 -2.57 -7.29 -10.72
C ASP A 75 -3.71 -7.11 -11.75
N GLY A 76 -4.49 -6.03 -11.62
CA GLY A 76 -5.68 -5.80 -12.43
C GLY A 76 -6.98 -6.33 -11.81
N ASN A 77 -6.90 -7.15 -10.76
CA ASN A 77 -8.06 -7.69 -10.04
C ASN A 77 -7.99 -7.45 -8.52
N VAL A 78 -6.84 -7.75 -7.90
CA VAL A 78 -6.64 -7.65 -6.45
C VAL A 78 -5.44 -6.78 -6.10
N TRP A 79 -5.51 -6.19 -4.90
CA TRP A 79 -4.38 -5.52 -4.27
C TRP A 79 -3.67 -6.47 -3.32
N TYR A 80 -2.35 -6.44 -3.35
CA TYR A 80 -1.55 -7.25 -2.43
C TYR A 80 -0.23 -6.55 -2.08
N TRP A 81 0.36 -6.98 -0.98
CA TRP A 81 1.65 -6.50 -0.49
C TRP A 81 2.42 -7.62 0.19
N HIS A 82 3.72 -7.42 0.37
CA HIS A 82 4.62 -8.40 0.96
C HIS A 82 5.41 -7.76 2.12
N PRO A 83 4.78 -7.54 3.29
CA PRO A 83 5.52 -7.09 4.47
C PRO A 83 6.46 -8.19 4.99
N TRP A 84 6.01 -9.46 4.93
CA TRP A 84 6.78 -10.67 5.24
C TRP A 84 6.32 -11.81 4.33
N ASP A 85 5.03 -12.14 4.41
CA ASP A 85 4.31 -13.02 3.50
C ASP A 85 3.42 -12.21 2.56
N THR A 86 3.03 -12.81 1.44
CA THR A 86 2.03 -12.22 0.54
C THR A 86 0.68 -12.11 1.22
N SER A 87 0.18 -10.89 1.33
CA SER A 87 -1.13 -10.61 1.89
C SER A 87 -1.99 -9.88 0.87
N ILE A 88 -3.18 -10.42 0.60
CA ILE A 88 -4.18 -9.79 -0.26
C ILE A 88 -5.00 -8.84 0.60
N ILE A 89 -5.07 -7.57 0.19
CA ILE A 89 -5.73 -6.50 0.94
C ILE A 89 -6.99 -6.01 0.22
N SER A 90 -7.84 -5.30 0.96
CA SER A 90 -9.08 -4.73 0.42
C SER A 90 -8.82 -3.78 -0.76
N ASN A 91 -9.67 -3.87 -1.78
CA ASN A 91 -9.69 -2.97 -2.93
C ASN A 91 -9.99 -1.51 -2.54
N GLU A 92 -10.43 -1.26 -1.31
CA GLU A 92 -10.61 0.09 -0.74
C GLU A 92 -9.31 0.88 -0.65
N ILE A 93 -8.14 0.20 -0.65
CA ILE A 93 -6.83 0.88 -0.61
C ILE A 93 -6.66 1.89 -1.76
N LYS A 94 -7.28 1.63 -2.92
CA LYS A 94 -7.24 2.51 -4.09
C LYS A 94 -7.77 3.92 -3.80
N ASN A 95 -8.70 4.06 -2.85
CA ASN A 95 -9.29 5.34 -2.48
C ASN A 95 -8.28 6.26 -1.77
N TYR A 96 -7.20 5.69 -1.20
CA TYR A 96 -6.13 6.43 -0.54
C TYR A 96 -4.95 6.71 -1.48
N ILE A 97 -4.78 5.93 -2.54
CA ILE A 97 -3.67 6.08 -3.49
C ILE A 97 -3.87 7.31 -4.38
N LYS A 98 -5.10 7.54 -4.85
CA LYS A 98 -5.43 8.71 -5.67
C LYS A 98 -6.18 9.73 -4.84
N LYS A 99 -5.50 10.76 -4.34
CA LYS A 99 -6.20 11.98 -3.94
C LYS A 99 -5.95 13.03 -5.01
N THR A 100 -6.94 13.10 -5.89
CA THR A 100 -7.15 14.17 -6.85
C THR A 100 -7.25 15.52 -6.13
N GLU A 101 -6.73 16.53 -6.81
CA GLU A 101 -6.75 17.99 -6.58
C GLU A 101 -7.86 18.56 -5.67
#